data_AF-A0A1M7IFP7-F1
#
_entry.id   AF-A0A1M7IFP7-F1
#
_cell.length_a   1.000
_cell.length_b   1.000
_cell.length_c   1.000
_cell.angle_alpha   90.00
_cell.angle_beta   90.00
_cell.angle_gamma   90.00
#
_symmetry.space_group_name_H-M   'P 1'
#
loop_
_entity.id
_entity.type
_entity.pdbx_description
1 polymer ?
#
loop_
_entity_poly.entity_id
_entity_poly.type
_entity_poly.pdbx_seq_one_letter_code
_entity_poly.pdbx_strand_id
1 'polypeptide(L)'
;MISRFEIRNCHCEDLRSRSVAISFLHALLVGLLLASSAFAGVVDKKAALGGFDGFVERMGAGTRELGRGNTGSADTASMPGAYWNPAILGFRQNFNYTLNAERRSLDRMGGSLGLETPVGNRMGVGFAMLYRGDINFDVIDDDDQTLGTATPFFTMMYLGFSYRATRRDAFGISLSLGYDNMDVAEYYDGIEMVDGFTSPVAINLGWLRQWNEKWSTSVVIRNISFGRNLSARWSRSPSTDNSIASTEGVRPKVLQVGLGYRSKVLGKPVYAWMEALDYQVADTLLVFDPQHHVWTGRVGFECEIIPDGTVRIGMDDLDAMIGLGYKFNIRIGKKRYLFDVNYALTYESSAGLWNPLSLGVRGFIP
;
A
#
# COMPACT_ATOMS: atom_id res chain seq x y z
N MET A 1 -72.49 14.47 4.60
CA MET A 1 -71.26 13.84 5.10
C MET A 1 -70.56 13.22 3.89
N ILE A 2 -69.61 13.92 3.27
CA ILE A 2 -68.91 13.48 2.06
C ILE A 2 -67.42 13.50 2.38
N SER A 3 -66.77 12.34 2.31
CA SER A 3 -65.34 12.15 2.55
C SER A 3 -64.51 12.68 1.38
N ARG A 4 -63.49 13.49 1.68
CA ARG A 4 -62.44 13.87 0.72
C ARG A 4 -61.44 12.73 0.60
N PHE A 5 -61.30 12.19 -0.60
CA PHE A 5 -60.20 11.31 -0.99
C PHE A 5 -58.99 12.18 -1.35
N GLU A 6 -57.88 12.00 -0.63
CA GLU A 6 -56.62 12.70 -0.87
C GLU A 6 -55.75 11.81 -1.78
N ILE A 7 -55.55 12.22 -3.03
CA ILE A 7 -54.65 11.54 -3.98
C ILE A 7 -53.23 12.02 -3.69
N ARG A 8 -52.40 11.16 -3.07
CA ARG A 8 -50.97 11.38 -2.92
C ARG A 8 -50.26 11.24 -4.27
N ASN A 9 -49.57 12.30 -4.68
CA ASN A 9 -48.67 12.33 -5.84
C ASN A 9 -47.46 11.40 -5.64
N CYS A 10 -47.49 10.19 -6.21
CA CYS A 10 -46.37 9.25 -6.22
C CYS A 10 -45.31 9.52 -7.31
N HIS A 11 -45.42 10.61 -8.09
CA HIS A 11 -44.59 10.77 -9.30
C HIS A 11 -43.27 11.55 -9.13
N CYS A 12 -42.99 12.11 -7.94
CA CYS A 12 -41.84 13.01 -7.74
C CYS A 12 -40.56 12.33 -7.22
N GLU A 13 -40.67 11.14 -6.60
CA GLU A 13 -39.50 10.41 -6.08
C GLU A 13 -38.68 9.71 -7.17
N ASP A 14 -39.33 9.29 -8.25
CA ASP A 14 -38.71 8.51 -9.33
C ASP A 14 -37.79 9.36 -10.24
N LEU A 15 -38.11 10.65 -10.41
CA LEU A 15 -37.28 11.59 -11.19
C LEU A 15 -35.98 12.01 -10.45
N ARG A 16 -36.01 12.09 -9.11
CA ARG A 16 -34.80 12.32 -8.31
C ARG A 16 -33.88 11.10 -8.32
N SER A 17 -34.44 9.89 -8.23
CA SER A 17 -33.70 8.62 -8.35
C SER A 17 -32.92 8.53 -9.67
N ARG A 18 -33.57 8.84 -10.80
CA ARG A 18 -32.95 8.79 -12.13
C ARG A 18 -31.87 9.86 -12.33
N SER A 19 -32.09 11.08 -11.86
CA SER A 19 -31.07 12.16 -11.91
C SER A 19 -29.82 11.83 -11.07
N VAL A 20 -29.99 11.08 -9.98
CA VAL A 20 -28.90 10.62 -9.10
C VAL A 20 -28.07 9.52 -9.75
N ALA A 21 -28.72 8.55 -10.39
CA ALA A 21 -28.01 7.51 -11.15
C ALA A 21 -27.17 8.10 -12.30
N ILE A 22 -27.71 9.10 -13.00
CA ILE A 22 -27.02 9.77 -14.10
C ILE A 22 -25.80 10.57 -13.59
N SER A 23 -25.92 11.29 -12.48
CA SER A 23 -24.80 12.07 -11.93
C SER A 23 -23.67 11.18 -11.38
N PHE A 24 -24.01 10.04 -10.79
CA PHE A 24 -23.06 9.05 -10.31
C PHE A 24 -22.32 8.38 -11.48
N LEU A 25 -23.06 8.03 -12.54
CA LEU A 25 -22.50 7.47 -13.77
C LEU A 25 -21.53 8.45 -14.45
N HIS A 26 -21.85 9.76 -14.47
CA HIS A 26 -20.99 10.79 -15.04
C HIS A 26 -19.71 11.00 -14.23
N ALA A 27 -19.78 11.02 -12.89
CA ALA A 27 -18.59 11.14 -12.04
C ALA A 27 -17.68 9.91 -12.18
N LEU A 28 -18.27 8.71 -12.27
CA LEU A 28 -17.56 7.46 -12.52
C LEU A 28 -16.91 7.45 -13.92
N LEU A 29 -17.63 7.88 -14.96
CA LEU A 29 -17.13 7.94 -16.34
C LEU A 29 -16.00 8.96 -16.50
N VAL A 30 -16.14 10.15 -15.91
CA VAL A 30 -15.09 11.17 -15.95
C VAL A 30 -13.85 10.71 -15.17
N GLY A 31 -14.03 9.99 -14.05
CA GLY A 31 -12.94 9.34 -13.34
C GLY A 31 -12.24 8.26 -14.18
N LEU A 32 -13.00 7.41 -14.88
CA LEU A 32 -12.47 6.38 -15.78
C LEU A 32 -11.76 6.97 -17.01
N LEU A 33 -12.24 8.08 -17.56
CA LEU A 33 -11.64 8.81 -18.69
C LEU A 33 -10.33 9.53 -18.29
N LEU A 34 -10.27 10.07 -17.07
CA LEU A 34 -9.04 10.65 -16.52
C LEU A 34 -8.02 9.57 -16.14
N ALA A 35 -8.49 8.39 -15.73
CA ALA A 35 -7.61 7.24 -15.50
C ALA A 35 -7.05 6.70 -16.82
N SER A 36 -7.86 6.53 -17.87
CA SER A 36 -7.43 5.92 -19.14
C SER A 36 -6.43 6.77 -19.94
N SER A 37 -6.42 8.09 -19.75
CA SER A 37 -5.49 8.99 -20.42
C SER A 37 -4.09 9.02 -19.80
N ALA A 38 -3.88 8.42 -18.62
CA ALA A 38 -2.60 8.40 -17.92
C ALA A 38 -1.67 7.22 -18.29
N PHE A 39 -2.14 6.20 -19.06
CA PHE A 39 -1.47 4.89 -19.11
C PHE A 39 -1.01 4.36 -20.49
N ALA A 40 -1.13 5.15 -21.56
CA ALA A 40 -0.66 4.71 -22.88
C ALA A 40 0.86 4.90 -23.04
N GLY A 41 1.70 4.02 -22.46
CA GLY A 41 3.14 3.97 -22.82
C GLY A 41 4.17 3.31 -21.88
N VAL A 42 3.80 2.67 -20.76
CA VAL A 42 4.77 2.34 -19.69
C VAL A 42 5.11 0.84 -19.52
N VAL A 43 4.58 -0.05 -20.37
CA VAL A 43 4.54 -1.51 -20.09
C VAL A 43 5.92 -2.20 -20.07
N ASP A 44 6.86 -1.83 -20.95
CA ASP A 44 8.12 -2.61 -21.15
C ASP A 44 9.15 -2.48 -20.00
N LYS A 45 9.21 -1.33 -19.31
CA LYS A 45 10.20 -1.10 -18.23
C LYS A 45 9.77 -1.66 -16.88
N LYS A 46 8.48 -1.98 -16.72
CA LYS A 46 7.90 -2.41 -15.44
C LYS A 46 8.29 -3.84 -15.07
N ALA A 47 8.43 -4.73 -16.06
CA ALA A 47 8.89 -6.10 -15.82
C ALA A 47 10.31 -6.12 -15.22
N ALA A 48 11.19 -5.23 -15.68
CA ALA A 48 12.54 -5.09 -15.14
C ALA A 48 12.54 -4.69 -13.65
N LEU A 49 11.56 -3.91 -13.20
CA LEU A 49 11.41 -3.54 -11.79
C LEU A 49 11.27 -4.80 -10.92
N GLY A 50 10.54 -5.82 -11.39
CA GLY A 50 10.27 -7.09 -10.71
C GLY A 50 11.51 -7.75 -10.09
N GLY A 51 12.64 -7.74 -10.80
CA GLY A 51 13.90 -8.38 -10.37
C GLY A 51 14.73 -7.60 -9.34
N PHE A 52 14.34 -6.37 -8.99
CA PHE A 52 15.06 -5.59 -7.98
C PHE A 52 14.55 -5.85 -6.56
N ASP A 53 15.43 -5.68 -5.57
CA ASP A 53 15.11 -5.70 -4.14
C ASP A 53 13.99 -4.70 -3.79
N GLY A 54 13.29 -4.94 -2.68
CA GLY A 54 12.15 -4.16 -2.24
C GLY A 54 10.85 -4.46 -3.01
N PHE A 55 10.77 -5.56 -3.74
CA PHE A 55 9.54 -5.96 -4.45
C PHE A 55 8.33 -6.09 -3.50
N VAL A 56 8.57 -6.52 -2.26
CA VAL A 56 7.59 -6.61 -1.17
C VAL A 56 6.88 -5.27 -0.93
N GLU A 57 7.59 -4.15 -1.13
CA GLU A 57 7.11 -2.80 -0.89
C GLU A 57 6.16 -2.29 -1.98
N ARG A 58 6.11 -2.92 -3.16
CA ARG A 58 5.43 -2.35 -4.34
C ARG A 58 3.92 -2.51 -4.29
N MET A 59 3.46 -3.72 -3.94
CA MET A 59 2.11 -3.94 -3.44
C MET A 59 2.09 -3.53 -1.97
N GLY A 60 1.52 -2.35 -1.71
CA GLY A 60 1.64 -1.69 -0.43
C GLY A 60 0.95 -2.41 0.72
N ALA A 61 1.12 -1.85 1.91
CA ALA A 61 0.59 -2.41 3.15
C ALA A 61 -0.84 -1.90 3.43
N GLY A 62 -1.64 -2.70 4.14
CA GLY A 62 -3.00 -2.32 4.53
C GLY A 62 -4.07 -2.72 3.50
N THR A 63 -5.04 -3.53 3.93
CA THR A 63 -6.13 -3.99 3.08
C THR A 63 -7.05 -2.84 2.64
N ARG A 64 -7.25 -1.82 3.49
CA ARG A 64 -8.02 -0.63 3.10
C ARG A 64 -7.34 0.11 1.95
N GLU A 65 -6.05 0.37 2.09
CA GLU A 65 -5.23 1.10 1.13
C GLU A 65 -5.14 0.34 -0.19
N LEU A 66 -4.98 -0.98 -0.13
CA LEU A 66 -5.05 -1.86 -1.30
C LEU A 66 -6.41 -1.75 -2.00
N GLY A 67 -7.52 -1.85 -1.27
CA GLY A 67 -8.88 -1.78 -1.84
C GLY A 67 -9.21 -0.47 -2.56
N ARG A 68 -8.41 0.59 -2.38
CA ARG A 68 -8.54 1.89 -3.05
C ARG A 68 -7.35 2.20 -3.99
N GLY A 69 -6.85 1.19 -4.72
CA GLY A 69 -5.82 1.42 -5.73
C GLY A 69 -4.42 1.59 -5.14
N ASN A 70 -4.14 0.95 -4.00
CA ASN A 70 -2.83 0.99 -3.35
C ASN A 70 -2.33 2.43 -3.07
N THR A 71 -3.27 3.30 -2.64
CA THR A 71 -3.00 4.71 -2.31
C THR A 71 -3.04 4.93 -0.79
N GLY A 72 -2.17 5.79 -0.26
CA GLY A 72 -2.14 6.05 1.19
C GLY A 72 -1.25 7.17 1.68
N SER A 73 -0.29 7.66 0.90
CA SER A 73 0.71 8.64 1.33
C SER A 73 0.12 10.00 1.73
N ALA A 74 -1.01 10.40 1.13
CA ALA A 74 -1.69 11.67 1.38
C ALA A 74 -2.87 11.56 2.38
N ASP A 75 -3.12 10.36 2.93
CA ASP A 75 -4.21 10.15 3.89
C ASP A 75 -3.70 9.98 5.32
N THR A 76 -4.08 10.90 6.20
CA THR A 76 -3.75 10.83 7.64
C THR A 76 -4.34 9.60 8.33
N ALA A 77 -5.31 8.93 7.72
CA ALA A 77 -5.90 7.69 8.24
C ALA A 77 -5.26 6.41 7.67
N SER A 78 -4.29 6.49 6.75
CA SER A 78 -3.62 5.31 6.18
C SER A 78 -2.77 4.58 7.20
N MET A 79 -2.76 3.26 7.16
CA MET A 79 -1.96 2.44 8.07
C MET A 79 -1.32 1.28 7.28
N PRO A 80 -0.07 0.90 7.55
CA PRO A 80 0.86 1.49 8.53
C PRO A 80 1.48 2.83 8.05
N GLY A 81 1.47 3.85 8.90
CA GLY A 81 2.03 5.17 8.63
C GLY A 81 3.54 5.15 8.39
N ALA A 82 4.29 4.29 9.09
CA ALA A 82 5.74 4.15 8.92
C ALA A 82 6.15 3.69 7.51
N TYR A 83 5.27 2.95 6.83
CA TYR A 83 5.42 2.50 5.44
C TYR A 83 4.88 3.53 4.44
N TRP A 84 3.63 3.98 4.61
CA TRP A 84 2.95 4.81 3.61
C TRP A 84 3.55 6.22 3.48
N ASN A 85 3.72 6.88 4.63
CA ASN A 85 4.34 8.19 4.75
C ASN A 85 4.59 8.45 6.25
N PRO A 86 5.84 8.42 6.74
CA PRO A 86 6.11 8.57 8.16
C PRO A 86 5.57 9.88 8.75
N ALA A 87 5.36 10.92 7.94
CA ALA A 87 4.73 12.17 8.40
C ALA A 87 3.29 11.99 8.92
N ILE A 88 2.58 10.93 8.50
CA ILE A 88 1.23 10.58 8.98
C ILE A 88 1.23 10.35 10.50
N LEU A 89 2.32 9.77 11.03
CA LEU A 89 2.43 9.43 12.45
C LEU A 89 2.23 10.65 13.37
N GLY A 90 2.57 11.86 12.89
CA GLY A 90 2.43 13.10 13.66
C GLY A 90 0.98 13.57 13.83
N PHE A 91 0.05 12.93 13.13
CA PHE A 91 -1.39 13.17 13.22
C PHE A 91 -2.13 12.14 14.10
N ARG A 92 -1.44 11.11 14.61
CA ARG A 92 -2.06 10.13 15.50
C ARG A 92 -2.43 10.75 16.84
N GLN A 93 -3.55 10.29 17.39
CA GLN A 93 -4.08 10.73 18.69
C GLN A 93 -4.18 9.60 19.70
N ASN A 94 -4.19 8.35 19.24
CA ASN A 94 -4.37 7.13 20.04
C ASN A 94 -3.33 6.09 19.62
N PHE A 95 -3.22 5.00 20.37
CA PHE A 95 -2.52 3.83 19.87
C PHE A 95 -3.33 3.20 18.73
N ASN A 96 -2.78 3.14 17.53
CA ASN A 96 -3.42 2.55 16.36
C ASN A 96 -2.71 1.25 15.99
N TYR A 97 -3.48 0.24 15.56
CA TYR A 97 -2.93 -1.00 15.04
C TYR A 97 -3.60 -1.39 13.72
N THR A 98 -2.89 -2.12 12.87
CA THR A 98 -3.42 -2.77 11.67
C THR A 98 -2.76 -4.14 11.51
N LEU A 99 -3.55 -5.15 11.18
CA LEU A 99 -3.12 -6.48 10.85
C LEU A 99 -3.84 -6.90 9.58
N ASN A 100 -3.08 -7.32 8.58
CA ASN A 100 -3.58 -7.67 7.26
C ASN A 100 -2.98 -9.01 6.85
N ALA A 101 -3.80 -9.88 6.28
CA ALA A 101 -3.40 -11.12 5.67
C ALA A 101 -3.77 -11.09 4.19
N GLU A 102 -2.94 -11.70 3.36
CA GLU A 102 -3.09 -11.80 1.92
C GLU A 102 -2.91 -13.25 1.51
N ARG A 103 -3.81 -13.74 0.66
CA ARG A 103 -3.62 -14.99 -0.07
C ARG A 103 -3.51 -14.68 -1.55
N ARG A 104 -2.59 -15.37 -2.22
CA ARG A 104 -2.32 -15.19 -3.63
C ARG A 104 -2.36 -16.49 -4.41
N SER A 105 -2.45 -16.35 -5.73
CA SER A 105 -2.22 -17.46 -6.66
C SER A 105 -0.80 -18.02 -6.53
N LEU A 106 -0.61 -19.27 -6.96
CA LEU A 106 0.67 -20.01 -6.88
C LEU A 106 1.16 -20.24 -5.44
N ASP A 107 0.23 -20.56 -4.53
CA ASP A 107 0.51 -20.85 -3.11
C ASP A 107 1.34 -19.78 -2.40
N ARG A 108 1.21 -18.52 -2.85
CA ARG A 108 1.83 -17.38 -2.19
C ARG A 108 0.93 -16.81 -1.11
N MET A 109 1.54 -16.40 -0.01
CA MET A 109 0.88 -15.72 1.09
C MET A 109 1.60 -14.44 1.48
N GLY A 110 0.90 -13.59 2.22
CA GLY A 110 1.48 -12.35 2.67
C GLY A 110 0.67 -11.68 3.75
N GLY A 111 1.13 -10.51 4.14
CA GLY A 111 0.43 -9.70 5.10
C GLY A 111 1.21 -8.45 5.49
N SER A 112 0.58 -7.67 6.35
CA SER A 112 1.26 -6.54 6.98
C SER A 112 0.74 -6.28 8.38
N LEU A 113 1.65 -5.89 9.26
CA LEU A 113 1.40 -5.43 10.62
C LEU A 113 1.80 -3.96 10.73
N GLY A 114 1.03 -3.17 11.44
CA GLY A 114 1.39 -1.80 11.79
C GLY A 114 0.96 -1.49 13.21
N LEU A 115 1.86 -0.87 13.98
CA LEU A 115 1.62 -0.41 15.35
C LEU A 115 2.10 1.03 15.45
N GLU A 116 1.24 1.94 15.88
CA GLU A 116 1.53 3.38 15.83
C GLU A 116 1.04 4.07 17.09
N THR A 117 1.88 4.90 17.69
CA THR A 117 1.57 5.60 18.93
C THR A 117 1.95 7.07 18.86
N PRO A 118 1.11 7.99 19.37
CA PRO A 118 1.52 9.37 19.54
C PRO A 118 2.57 9.49 20.65
N VAL A 119 3.49 10.44 20.46
CA VAL A 119 4.44 10.86 21.49
C VAL A 119 4.19 12.34 21.75
N GLY A 120 3.51 12.62 22.87
CA GLY A 120 2.99 13.96 23.15
C GLY A 120 1.97 14.41 22.09
N ASN A 121 1.88 15.73 21.88
CA ASN A 121 0.85 16.33 21.02
C ASN A 121 1.26 16.52 19.56
N ARG A 122 2.55 16.34 19.23
CA ARG A 122 3.10 16.69 17.90
C ARG A 122 4.01 15.63 17.32
N MET A 123 4.38 14.59 18.06
CA MET A 123 5.23 13.53 17.54
C MET A 123 4.46 12.23 17.50
N GLY A 124 4.97 11.29 16.72
CA GLY A 124 4.44 9.95 16.62
C GLY A 124 5.52 8.99 16.19
N VAL A 125 5.46 7.78 16.74
CA VAL A 125 6.33 6.66 16.41
C VAL A 125 5.47 5.54 15.86
N GLY A 126 5.98 4.83 14.87
CA GLY A 126 5.28 3.71 14.27
C GLY A 126 6.23 2.61 13.84
N PHE A 127 5.78 1.37 13.99
CA PHE A 127 6.40 0.20 13.43
C PHE A 127 5.51 -0.33 12.31
N ALA A 128 6.12 -0.82 11.24
CA ALA A 128 5.44 -1.59 10.20
C ALA A 128 6.26 -2.81 9.83
N MET A 129 5.57 -3.91 9.53
CA MET A 129 6.17 -5.12 8.97
C MET A 129 5.32 -5.55 7.79
N LEU A 130 5.95 -5.79 6.66
CA LEU A 130 5.35 -6.38 5.47
C LEU A 130 5.98 -7.75 5.32
N TYR A 131 5.15 -8.76 5.09
CA TYR A 131 5.57 -10.14 4.94
C TYR A 131 4.99 -10.69 3.64
N ARG A 132 5.82 -11.41 2.86
CA ARG A 132 5.43 -12.12 1.65
C ARG A 132 6.24 -13.41 1.58
N GLY A 133 5.61 -14.53 1.30
CA GLY A 133 6.31 -15.80 1.17
C GLY A 133 5.51 -16.82 0.38
N ASP A 134 6.15 -17.90 0.03
CA ASP A 134 5.57 -19.01 -0.72
C ASP A 134 5.46 -20.22 0.22
N ILE A 135 4.34 -20.95 0.15
CA ILE A 135 4.02 -22.04 1.08
C ILE A 135 4.54 -23.39 0.57
N ASN A 136 4.64 -23.54 -0.75
CA ASN A 136 4.95 -24.79 -1.41
C ASN A 136 5.77 -24.50 -2.67
N PHE A 137 7.04 -24.11 -2.49
CA PHE A 137 7.94 -23.82 -3.59
C PHE A 137 8.72 -25.07 -3.95
N ASP A 138 8.50 -25.61 -5.15
CA ASP A 138 9.23 -26.79 -5.62
C ASP A 138 10.69 -26.41 -5.89
N VAL A 139 11.62 -27.09 -5.20
CA VAL A 139 13.06 -26.96 -5.43
C VAL A 139 13.45 -27.96 -6.51
N ILE A 140 14.00 -27.44 -7.60
CA ILE A 140 14.33 -28.21 -8.80
C ILE A 140 15.83 -28.10 -9.07
N ASP A 141 16.47 -29.20 -9.44
CA ASP A 141 17.87 -29.23 -9.84
C ASP A 141 18.09 -28.92 -11.33
N ASP A 142 19.34 -28.96 -11.78
CA ASP A 142 19.71 -28.69 -13.18
C ASP A 142 19.20 -29.77 -14.17
N ASP A 143 18.76 -30.93 -13.67
CA ASP A 143 18.22 -32.06 -14.44
C ASP A 143 16.67 -32.10 -14.44
N ASP A 144 16.02 -30.99 -14.05
CA ASP A 144 14.57 -30.86 -13.89
C ASP A 144 13.94 -31.84 -12.86
N GLN A 145 14.73 -32.35 -11.91
CA GLN A 145 14.23 -33.21 -10.84
C GLN A 145 13.85 -32.39 -9.61
N THR A 146 12.68 -32.68 -9.06
CA THR A 146 12.23 -32.08 -7.80
C THR A 146 12.99 -32.69 -6.62
N LEU A 147 13.81 -31.87 -5.96
CA LEU A 147 14.57 -32.24 -4.76
C LEU A 147 13.70 -32.22 -3.50
N GLY A 148 12.71 -31.33 -3.46
CA GLY A 148 11.77 -31.18 -2.35
C GLY A 148 10.99 -29.88 -2.41
N THR A 149 10.55 -29.40 -1.24
CA THR A 149 9.67 -28.22 -1.14
C THR A 149 10.21 -27.24 -0.11
N ALA A 150 10.47 -26.02 -0.55
CA ALA A 150 10.91 -24.90 0.27
C ALA A 150 9.76 -23.94 0.64
N THR A 151 9.97 -23.17 1.69
CA THR A 151 9.05 -22.10 2.15
C THR A 151 9.72 -20.73 2.18
N PRO A 152 10.17 -20.20 1.02
CA PRO A 152 10.90 -18.95 0.98
C PRO A 152 10.01 -17.79 1.45
N PHE A 153 10.60 -16.86 2.20
CA PHE A 153 9.89 -15.68 2.65
C PHE A 153 10.76 -14.43 2.64
N PHE A 154 10.06 -13.29 2.57
CA PHE A 154 10.61 -11.96 2.47
C PHE A 154 9.84 -11.03 3.40
N THR A 155 10.58 -10.34 4.25
CA THR A 155 10.03 -9.41 5.24
C THR A 155 10.69 -8.06 5.09
N MET A 156 9.87 -6.99 5.09
CA MET A 156 10.33 -5.61 5.19
C MET A 156 9.81 -4.99 6.48
N MET A 157 10.72 -4.49 7.31
CA MET A 157 10.41 -3.82 8.57
C MET A 157 10.68 -2.33 8.44
N TYR A 158 9.84 -1.51 9.07
CA TYR A 158 9.97 -0.06 9.13
C TYR A 158 9.84 0.42 10.55
N LEU A 159 10.71 1.35 10.93
CA LEU A 159 10.58 2.13 12.15
C LEU A 159 10.49 3.60 11.78
N GLY A 160 9.32 4.18 11.96
CA GLY A 160 8.99 5.56 11.60
C GLY A 160 8.91 6.49 12.80
N PHE A 161 9.40 7.71 12.60
CA PHE A 161 9.34 8.84 13.51
C PHE A 161 8.77 10.04 12.79
N SER A 162 8.07 10.91 13.51
CA SER A 162 7.43 12.07 12.92
C SER A 162 7.39 13.27 13.85
N TYR A 163 7.30 14.44 13.22
CA TYR A 163 7.09 15.71 13.88
C TYR A 163 6.10 16.55 13.08
N ARG A 164 4.99 16.88 13.73
CA ARG A 164 3.94 17.77 13.23
C ARG A 164 4.30 19.22 13.57
N ALA A 165 4.90 19.90 12.60
CA ALA A 165 5.39 21.27 12.73
C ALA A 165 4.25 22.28 12.91
N THR A 166 3.14 22.12 12.18
CA THR A 166 1.94 22.96 12.30
C THR A 166 0.70 22.08 12.44
N ARG A 167 -0.48 22.67 12.65
CA ARG A 167 -1.74 21.88 12.63
C ARG A 167 -2.00 21.21 11.25
N ARG A 168 -1.26 21.62 10.22
CA ARG A 168 -1.45 21.21 8.82
C ARG A 168 -0.23 20.50 8.25
N ASP A 169 0.97 20.78 8.72
CA ASP A 169 2.23 20.28 8.18
C ASP A 169 2.89 19.28 9.13
N ALA A 170 3.35 18.17 8.59
CA ALA A 170 4.20 17.23 9.29
C ALA A 170 5.34 16.72 8.41
N PHE A 171 6.42 16.36 9.07
CA PHE A 171 7.58 15.71 8.51
C PHE A 171 7.78 14.38 9.21
N GLY A 172 8.36 13.41 8.52
CA GLY A 172 8.69 12.13 9.09
C GLY A 172 9.90 11.50 8.45
N ILE A 173 10.52 10.60 9.19
CA ILE A 173 11.65 9.79 8.77
C ILE A 173 11.31 8.35 9.15
N SER A 174 11.52 7.37 8.27
CA SER A 174 11.50 5.96 8.66
C SER A 174 12.77 5.26 8.24
N LEU A 175 13.21 4.32 9.07
CA LEU A 175 14.28 3.38 8.77
C LEU A 175 13.64 2.09 8.29
N SER A 176 14.11 1.54 7.18
CA SER A 176 13.63 0.29 6.60
C SER A 176 14.73 -0.74 6.50
N LEU A 177 14.44 -1.97 6.89
CA LEU A 177 15.31 -3.13 6.82
C LEU A 177 14.52 -4.31 6.25
N GLY A 178 15.08 -4.95 5.23
CA GLY A 178 14.58 -6.19 4.66
C GLY A 178 15.37 -7.40 5.13
N TYR A 179 14.67 -8.51 5.33
CA TYR A 179 15.21 -9.83 5.60
C TYR A 179 14.49 -10.84 4.71
N ASP A 180 15.25 -11.68 4.03
CA ASP A 180 14.77 -12.76 3.18
C ASP A 180 15.43 -14.08 3.57
N ASN A 181 14.71 -15.17 3.32
CA ASN A 181 15.17 -16.52 3.55
C ASN A 181 14.65 -17.39 2.41
N MET A 182 15.54 -18.09 1.71
CA MET A 182 15.14 -18.94 0.58
C MET A 182 14.72 -20.34 0.97
N ASP A 183 15.15 -20.83 2.13
CA ASP A 183 14.81 -22.16 2.63
C ASP A 183 15.19 -23.28 1.65
N VAL A 184 16.32 -23.16 0.96
CA VAL A 184 16.78 -24.13 -0.06
C VAL A 184 18.10 -24.81 0.28
N ALA A 185 18.87 -24.32 1.27
CA ALA A 185 20.21 -24.82 1.54
C ALA A 185 20.26 -26.31 1.87
N GLU A 186 19.20 -26.86 2.49
CA GLU A 186 19.15 -28.28 2.87
C GLU A 186 19.09 -29.25 1.69
N TYR A 187 18.74 -28.78 0.49
CA TYR A 187 18.57 -29.62 -0.70
C TYR A 187 19.84 -29.81 -1.52
N TYR A 188 20.89 -29.04 -1.25
CA TYR A 188 22.12 -29.05 -2.03
C TYR A 188 23.30 -29.54 -1.21
N ASP A 189 23.50 -30.87 -1.23
CA ASP A 189 24.63 -31.52 -0.58
C ASP A 189 25.97 -31.12 -1.22
N GLY A 190 26.95 -30.76 -0.38
CA GLY A 190 28.31 -30.40 -0.82
C GLY A 190 28.52 -28.93 -1.17
N ILE A 191 27.48 -28.10 -1.01
CA ILE A 191 27.54 -26.63 -1.14
C ILE A 191 27.18 -26.05 0.22
N GLU A 192 28.08 -25.26 0.84
CA GLU A 192 27.75 -24.58 2.10
C GLU A 192 26.86 -23.34 1.85
N MET A 193 25.59 -23.57 1.51
CA MET A 193 24.65 -22.50 1.16
C MET A 193 24.19 -21.66 2.36
N VAL A 194 23.89 -20.39 2.09
CA VAL A 194 23.31 -19.43 3.04
C VAL A 194 21.96 -18.94 2.52
N ASP A 195 20.89 -19.36 3.20
CA ASP A 195 19.52 -18.99 2.82
C ASP A 195 19.13 -17.56 3.18
N GLY A 196 19.65 -17.08 4.32
CA GLY A 196 19.26 -15.80 4.90
C GLY A 196 20.05 -14.63 4.32
N PHE A 197 19.36 -13.60 3.86
CA PHE A 197 19.99 -12.33 3.52
C PHE A 197 19.32 -11.16 4.27
N THR A 198 20.14 -10.16 4.63
CA THR A 198 19.69 -8.95 5.30
C THR A 198 20.11 -7.77 4.47
N SER A 199 19.11 -7.04 3.96
CA SER A 199 19.36 -5.85 3.16
C SER A 199 19.97 -4.72 4.00
N PRO A 200 20.67 -3.76 3.36
CA PRO A 200 21.11 -2.54 4.02
C PRO A 200 19.94 -1.76 4.62
N VAL A 201 20.19 -1.09 5.74
CA VAL A 201 19.24 -0.09 6.26
C VAL A 201 19.10 1.04 5.25
N ALA A 202 17.86 1.39 4.96
CA ALA A 202 17.53 2.56 4.16
C ALA A 202 16.67 3.54 4.95
N ILE A 203 16.77 4.81 4.59
CA ILE A 203 16.05 5.95 5.13
C ILE A 203 14.97 6.34 4.12
N ASN A 204 13.78 6.58 4.65
CA ASN A 204 12.66 7.14 3.93
C ASN A 204 12.28 8.47 4.58
N LEU A 205 12.00 9.48 3.76
CA LEU A 205 11.64 10.82 4.19
C LEU A 205 10.21 11.09 3.74
N GLY A 206 9.41 11.68 4.62
CA GLY A 206 8.01 11.98 4.37
C GLY A 206 7.67 13.42 4.70
N TRP A 207 6.86 14.05 3.86
CA TRP A 207 6.18 15.29 4.13
C TRP A 207 4.69 15.13 3.83
N LEU A 208 3.85 15.74 4.66
CA LEU A 208 2.41 15.74 4.50
C LEU A 208 1.86 17.12 4.88
N ARG A 209 0.98 17.67 4.03
CA ARG A 209 0.28 18.92 4.27
C ARG A 209 -1.23 18.77 4.07
N GLN A 210 -2.00 19.15 5.08
CA GLN A 210 -3.45 19.35 4.99
C GLN A 210 -3.75 20.82 4.65
N TRP A 211 -4.06 21.11 3.39
CA TRP A 211 -4.35 22.49 2.96
C TRP A 211 -5.61 23.04 3.62
N ASN A 212 -6.62 22.19 3.73
CA ASN A 212 -7.88 22.44 4.40
C ASN A 212 -8.53 21.09 4.76
N GLU A 213 -9.81 21.11 5.16
CA GLU A 213 -10.56 19.88 5.51
C GLU A 213 -10.76 18.92 4.33
N LYS A 214 -10.63 19.42 3.08
CA LYS A 214 -10.86 18.66 1.86
C LYS A 214 -9.55 18.15 1.24
N TRP A 215 -8.54 19.02 1.13
CA TRP A 215 -7.34 18.77 0.35
C TRP A 215 -6.12 18.45 1.20
N SER A 216 -5.38 17.41 0.81
CA SER A 216 -4.05 17.10 1.35
C SER A 216 -3.07 16.72 0.25
N THR A 217 -1.78 17.00 0.47
CA THR A 217 -0.69 16.62 -0.42
C THR A 217 0.44 15.98 0.36
N SER A 218 1.15 15.05 -0.27
CA SER A 218 2.31 14.37 0.31
C SER A 218 3.46 14.29 -0.67
N VAL A 219 4.67 14.22 -0.12
CA VAL A 219 5.88 13.79 -0.83
C VAL A 219 6.57 12.77 0.04
N VAL A 220 6.93 11.63 -0.52
CA VAL A 220 7.69 10.58 0.15
C VAL A 220 8.87 10.19 -0.73
N ILE A 221 10.07 10.21 -0.16
CA ILE A 221 11.28 9.72 -0.81
C ILE A 221 11.68 8.45 -0.08
N ARG A 222 11.86 7.35 -0.81
CA ARG A 222 12.17 6.04 -0.23
C ARG A 222 13.56 5.55 -0.64
N ASN A 223 14.11 4.67 0.18
CA ASN A 223 15.29 3.86 -0.11
C ASN A 223 16.60 4.64 -0.28
N ILE A 224 16.78 5.74 0.46
CA ILE A 224 18.07 6.44 0.55
C ILE A 224 18.97 5.68 1.53
N SER A 225 20.21 5.35 1.20
CA SER A 225 21.10 4.63 2.15
C SER A 225 22.39 5.40 2.44
N PHE A 226 23.18 4.92 3.39
CA PHE A 226 24.40 5.56 3.88
C PHE A 226 25.64 5.29 3.02
N GLY A 227 25.49 4.73 1.81
CA GLY A 227 26.59 4.43 0.90
C GLY A 227 27.17 5.67 0.20
N ARG A 228 28.32 5.52 -0.47
CA ARG A 228 29.01 6.58 -1.23
C ARG A 228 28.10 7.30 -2.23
N ASN A 229 27.17 6.56 -2.83
CA ASN A 229 26.23 7.03 -3.83
C ASN A 229 24.83 7.32 -3.25
N LEU A 230 24.69 7.28 -1.92
CA LEU A 230 23.43 7.38 -1.18
C LEU A 230 22.35 6.40 -1.68
N SER A 231 22.79 5.27 -2.22
CA SER A 231 21.96 4.21 -2.80
C SER A 231 22.05 2.96 -1.94
N ALA A 232 20.93 2.26 -1.77
CA ALA A 232 20.84 1.01 -1.02
C ALA A 232 21.39 -0.15 -1.87
N ARG A 233 22.72 -0.21 -2.02
CA ARG A 233 23.43 -1.31 -2.69
C ARG A 233 23.59 -2.48 -1.74
N TRP A 234 23.31 -3.68 -2.24
CA TRP A 234 23.48 -4.93 -1.52
C TRP A 234 24.38 -5.89 -2.28
N SER A 235 24.98 -6.81 -1.53
CA SER A 235 25.71 -7.97 -2.02
C SER A 235 25.22 -9.17 -1.23
N ARG A 236 24.82 -10.22 -1.93
CA ARG A 236 24.35 -11.49 -1.37
C ARG A 236 25.37 -12.56 -1.73
N SER A 237 25.96 -13.19 -0.72
CA SER A 237 26.79 -14.38 -0.88
C SER A 237 25.92 -15.61 -0.59
N PRO A 238 25.51 -16.36 -1.61
CA PRO A 238 24.67 -17.55 -1.42
C PRO A 238 25.43 -18.76 -0.85
N SER A 239 26.76 -18.69 -0.71
CA SER A 239 27.59 -19.76 -0.15
C SER A 239 28.72 -19.22 0.74
N THR A 240 29.10 -19.92 1.81
CA THR A 240 30.26 -19.56 2.68
C THR A 240 31.61 -19.97 2.11
N ASP A 241 31.64 -21.01 1.28
CA ASP A 241 32.83 -21.56 0.63
C ASP A 241 33.13 -20.91 -0.74
N ASN A 242 32.31 -19.96 -1.18
CA ASN A 242 32.34 -19.32 -2.52
C ASN A 242 32.13 -20.31 -3.69
N SER A 243 31.47 -21.44 -3.44
CA SER A 243 31.03 -22.37 -4.48
C SER A 243 29.99 -21.75 -5.43
N ILE A 244 29.23 -20.76 -4.95
CA ILE A 244 28.24 -20.01 -5.73
C ILE A 244 28.64 -18.53 -5.80
N ALA A 245 28.58 -17.95 -7.00
CA ALA A 245 28.90 -16.55 -7.23
C ALA A 245 27.99 -15.62 -6.42
N SER A 246 28.60 -14.61 -5.79
CA SER A 246 27.84 -13.55 -5.13
C SER A 246 27.06 -12.72 -6.16
N THR A 247 25.87 -12.28 -5.76
CA THR A 247 25.03 -11.38 -6.54
C THR A 247 25.03 -10.02 -5.90
N GLU A 248 24.98 -8.97 -6.72
CA GLU A 248 24.90 -7.60 -6.24
C GLU A 248 23.74 -6.89 -6.91
N GLY A 249 23.16 -5.93 -6.19
CA GLY A 249 22.05 -5.15 -6.72
C GLY A 249 21.83 -3.87 -5.93
N VAL A 250 20.80 -3.15 -6.36
CA VAL A 250 20.39 -1.88 -5.75
C VAL A 250 18.91 -1.91 -5.47
N ARG A 251 18.48 -1.46 -4.29
CA ARG A 251 17.07 -1.20 -4.03
C ARG A 251 16.67 0.12 -4.73
N PRO A 252 15.65 0.11 -5.61
CA PRO A 252 15.25 1.31 -6.34
C PRO A 252 14.82 2.42 -5.39
N LYS A 253 15.32 3.63 -5.65
CA LYS A 253 14.84 4.83 -4.95
C LYS A 253 13.48 5.21 -5.51
N VAL A 254 12.60 5.70 -4.65
CA VAL A 254 11.24 6.04 -5.06
C VAL A 254 10.93 7.47 -4.67
N LEU A 255 10.52 8.27 -5.63
CA LEU A 255 9.83 9.54 -5.37
C LEU A 255 8.34 9.32 -5.54
N GLN A 256 7.58 9.48 -4.46
CA GLN A 256 6.12 9.34 -4.44
C GLN A 256 5.50 10.70 -4.10
N VAL A 257 4.64 11.20 -4.99
CA VAL A 257 3.87 12.43 -4.78
C VAL A 257 2.40 12.05 -4.71
N GLY A 258 1.72 12.45 -3.64
CA GLY A 258 0.32 12.11 -3.41
C GLY A 258 -0.58 13.34 -3.27
N LEU A 259 -1.82 13.19 -3.72
CA LEU A 259 -2.91 14.15 -3.58
C LEU A 259 -4.13 13.42 -2.99
N GLY A 260 -4.77 14.04 -2.01
CA GLY A 260 -5.99 13.54 -1.38
C GLY A 260 -7.09 14.59 -1.41
N TYR A 261 -8.31 14.15 -1.72
CA TYR A 261 -9.52 14.95 -1.69
C TYR A 261 -10.59 14.29 -0.83
N ARG A 262 -11.25 15.08 0.02
CA ARG A 262 -12.30 14.66 0.93
C ARG A 262 -13.52 15.54 0.74
N SER A 263 -14.68 14.93 0.59
CA SER A 263 -15.95 15.62 0.41
C SER A 263 -17.09 14.85 1.08
N LYS A 264 -18.29 15.42 1.01
CA LYS A 264 -19.53 14.74 1.36
C LYS A 264 -20.49 14.84 0.18
N VAL A 265 -21.05 13.72 -0.22
CA VAL A 265 -22.09 13.64 -1.26
C VAL A 265 -23.34 13.09 -0.59
N LEU A 266 -24.44 13.84 -0.62
CA LEU A 266 -25.69 13.48 0.08
C LEU A 266 -25.50 13.20 1.59
N GLY A 267 -24.61 13.96 2.24
CA GLY A 267 -24.27 13.78 3.65
C GLY A 267 -23.31 12.61 3.94
N LYS A 268 -23.03 11.76 2.94
CA LYS A 268 -22.13 10.61 3.09
C LYS A 268 -20.69 10.99 2.72
N PRO A 269 -19.68 10.59 3.50
CA PRO A 269 -18.28 10.84 3.17
C PRO A 269 -17.85 10.19 1.85
N VAL A 270 -17.14 10.96 1.04
CA VAL A 270 -16.48 10.50 -0.19
C VAL A 270 -15.04 10.99 -0.20
N TYR A 271 -14.13 10.11 -0.53
CA TYR A 271 -12.71 10.38 -0.58
C TYR A 271 -12.14 9.93 -1.92
N ALA A 272 -11.16 10.68 -2.41
CA ALA A 272 -10.41 10.35 -3.61
C ALA A 272 -8.92 10.59 -3.36
N TRP A 273 -8.07 9.76 -3.96
CA TRP A 273 -6.62 9.86 -3.86
C TRP A 273 -5.99 9.59 -5.21
N MET A 274 -4.86 10.25 -5.43
CA MET A 274 -4.03 10.06 -6.60
C MET A 274 -2.57 10.09 -6.16
N GLU A 275 -1.76 9.17 -6.68
CA GLU A 275 -0.33 9.14 -6.43
C GLU A 275 0.43 8.92 -7.73
N ALA A 276 1.55 9.61 -7.87
CA ALA A 276 2.54 9.38 -8.92
C ALA A 276 3.83 8.90 -8.26
N LEU A 277 4.38 7.80 -8.75
CA LEU A 277 5.61 7.18 -8.28
C LEU A 277 6.63 7.16 -9.41
N ASP A 278 7.84 7.58 -9.11
CA ASP A 278 9.01 7.46 -9.98
C ASP A 278 10.04 6.55 -9.29
N TYR A 279 10.28 5.39 -9.88
CA TYR A 279 11.29 4.43 -9.43
C TYR A 279 12.58 4.65 -10.20
N GLN A 280 13.62 5.11 -9.50
CA GLN A 280 14.96 5.29 -10.03
C GLN A 280 15.80 4.02 -9.81
N VAL A 281 16.08 3.33 -10.91
CA VAL A 281 16.82 2.06 -10.99
C VAL A 281 18.29 2.33 -11.31
N ALA A 282 18.98 3.04 -10.43
CA ALA A 282 20.39 3.40 -10.62
C ALA A 282 21.18 3.51 -9.31
N ASP A 283 22.45 3.11 -9.34
CA ASP A 283 23.41 3.23 -8.24
C ASP A 283 23.99 4.65 -8.09
N THR A 284 23.12 5.66 -8.02
CA THR A 284 23.48 7.06 -7.74
C THR A 284 22.31 7.79 -7.11
N LEU A 285 22.55 8.90 -6.40
CA LEU A 285 21.52 9.67 -5.70
C LEU A 285 20.42 10.15 -6.66
N LEU A 286 20.82 10.74 -7.79
CA LEU A 286 19.90 11.23 -8.83
C LEU A 286 20.43 10.83 -10.21
N VAL A 287 19.53 10.33 -11.04
CA VAL A 287 19.71 10.20 -12.49
C VAL A 287 18.63 11.02 -13.15
N PHE A 288 18.94 11.62 -14.30
CA PHE A 288 17.95 12.34 -15.12
C PHE A 288 17.70 11.64 -16.45
N ASP A 289 18.45 10.58 -16.77
CA ASP A 289 18.25 9.76 -17.95
C ASP A 289 16.97 8.93 -17.80
N PRO A 290 15.94 9.15 -18.65
CA PRO A 290 14.67 8.43 -18.60
C PRO A 290 14.78 6.90 -18.71
N GLN A 291 15.91 6.35 -19.14
CA GLN A 291 16.13 4.90 -19.18
C GLN A 291 16.20 4.26 -17.78
N HIS A 292 16.56 5.04 -16.77
CA HIS A 292 16.69 4.57 -15.39
C HIS A 292 15.43 4.83 -14.54
N HIS A 293 14.34 5.28 -15.15
CA HIS A 293 13.10 5.65 -14.46
C HIS A 293 11.93 4.79 -14.90
N VAL A 294 11.20 4.27 -13.92
CA VAL A 294 9.93 3.55 -14.13
C VAL A 294 8.83 4.32 -13.41
N TRP A 295 7.84 4.77 -14.16
CA TRP A 295 6.74 5.56 -13.62
C TRP A 295 5.54 4.67 -13.30
N THR A 296 4.83 4.98 -12.22
CA THR A 296 3.58 4.31 -11.85
C THR A 296 2.58 5.32 -11.35
N GLY A 297 1.36 5.25 -11.86
CA GLY A 297 0.23 6.08 -11.42
C GLY A 297 -0.76 5.25 -10.61
N ARG A 298 -1.30 5.83 -9.55
CA ARG A 298 -2.31 5.20 -8.69
C ARG A 298 -3.47 6.13 -8.47
N VAL A 299 -4.68 5.58 -8.51
CA VAL A 299 -5.91 6.32 -8.22
C VAL A 299 -6.84 5.50 -7.34
N GLY A 300 -7.52 6.16 -6.42
CA GLY A 300 -8.35 5.51 -5.43
C GLY A 300 -9.56 6.32 -5.05
N PHE A 301 -10.68 5.64 -4.82
CA PHE A 301 -11.92 6.23 -4.34
C PHE A 301 -12.46 5.40 -3.18
N GLU A 302 -12.97 6.08 -2.15
CA GLU A 302 -13.66 5.46 -1.01
C GLU A 302 -14.97 6.22 -0.77
N CYS A 303 -16.08 5.49 -0.67
CA CYS A 303 -17.40 6.06 -0.44
C CYS A 303 -18.10 5.27 0.67
N GLU A 304 -18.72 5.99 1.60
CA GLU A 304 -19.63 5.38 2.57
C GLU A 304 -21.00 5.16 1.92
N ILE A 305 -21.41 3.90 1.75
CA ILE A 305 -22.69 3.55 1.11
C ILE A 305 -23.80 3.35 2.15
N ILE A 306 -23.47 2.73 3.27
CA ILE A 306 -24.34 2.57 4.45
C ILE A 306 -23.60 3.13 5.66
N PRO A 307 -24.27 3.48 6.78
CA PRO A 307 -23.58 3.92 7.98
C PRO A 307 -22.45 2.96 8.35
N ASP A 308 -21.24 3.48 8.48
CA ASP A 308 -20.01 2.74 8.78
C ASP A 308 -19.56 1.70 7.73
N GLY A 309 -20.33 1.48 6.66
CA GLY A 309 -20.02 0.59 5.56
C GLY A 309 -19.49 1.33 4.33
N THR A 310 -18.28 0.96 3.92
CA THR A 310 -17.52 1.62 2.86
C THR A 310 -17.29 0.70 1.67
N VAL A 311 -17.35 1.28 0.48
CA VAL A 311 -16.95 0.66 -0.78
C VAL A 311 -15.80 1.46 -1.37
N ARG A 312 -14.84 0.73 -1.93
CA ARG A 312 -13.62 1.28 -2.50
C ARG A 312 -13.41 0.70 -3.88
N ILE A 313 -12.93 1.56 -4.75
CA ILE A 313 -12.45 1.19 -6.07
C ILE A 313 -11.17 1.95 -6.33
N GLY A 314 -10.25 1.35 -7.07
CA GLY A 314 -9.05 2.05 -7.47
C GLY A 314 -8.28 1.29 -8.53
N MET A 315 -7.19 1.89 -8.96
CA MET A 315 -6.26 1.30 -9.91
C MET A 315 -4.84 1.59 -9.45
N ASP A 316 -3.99 0.58 -9.51
CA ASP A 316 -2.53 0.72 -9.43
C ASP A 316 -1.99 0.36 -10.81
N ASP A 317 -1.62 1.38 -11.59
CA ASP A 317 -1.33 1.25 -13.01
C ASP A 317 -2.53 0.65 -13.79
N LEU A 318 -2.35 -0.52 -14.40
CA LEU A 318 -3.40 -1.25 -15.11
C LEU A 318 -4.19 -2.21 -14.22
N ASP A 319 -3.79 -2.41 -12.96
CA ASP A 319 -4.41 -3.39 -12.07
C ASP A 319 -5.57 -2.75 -11.32
N ALA A 320 -6.77 -3.32 -11.49
CA ALA A 320 -8.00 -2.79 -10.89
C ALA A 320 -8.21 -3.36 -9.49
N MET A 321 -8.69 -2.54 -8.56
CA MET A 321 -8.85 -2.93 -7.16
C MET A 321 -10.26 -2.60 -6.68
N ILE A 322 -10.85 -3.52 -5.93
CA ILE A 322 -12.15 -3.36 -5.28
C ILE A 322 -11.98 -3.67 -3.79
N GLY A 323 -12.55 -2.82 -2.94
CA GLY A 323 -12.51 -3.01 -1.49
C GLY A 323 -13.86 -2.80 -0.84
N LEU A 324 -14.09 -3.55 0.24
CA LEU A 324 -15.22 -3.38 1.14
C LEU A 324 -14.68 -3.16 2.56
N GLY A 325 -15.38 -2.38 3.36
CA GLY A 325 -15.00 -2.19 4.75
C GLY A 325 -16.19 -1.87 5.64
N TYR A 326 -16.14 -2.30 6.89
CA TYR A 326 -17.15 -2.01 7.89
C TYR A 326 -16.52 -1.62 9.22
N LYS A 327 -16.98 -0.50 9.78
CA LYS A 327 -16.49 0.02 11.07
C LYS A 327 -17.42 -0.39 12.20
N PHE A 328 -16.88 -1.10 13.17
CA PHE A 328 -17.53 -1.44 14.43
C PHE A 328 -17.08 -0.47 15.51
N ASN A 329 -18.05 0.15 16.19
CA ASN A 329 -17.80 1.00 17.33
C ASN A 329 -18.35 0.33 18.59
N ILE A 330 -17.46 -0.30 19.36
CA ILE A 330 -17.82 -1.04 20.56
C ILE A 330 -17.52 -0.18 21.79
N ARG A 331 -18.54 0.03 22.62
CA ARG A 331 -18.37 0.73 23.90
C ARG A 331 -18.13 -0.28 25.01
N ILE A 332 -16.95 -0.24 25.61
CA ILE A 332 -16.61 -1.03 26.80
C ILE A 332 -16.41 -0.04 27.95
N GLY A 333 -17.39 -0.01 28.86
CA GLY A 333 -17.45 0.97 29.96
C GLY A 333 -17.52 2.42 29.46
N LYS A 334 -16.53 3.23 29.84
CA LYS A 334 -16.42 4.66 29.44
C LYS A 334 -15.63 4.89 28.15
N LYS A 335 -14.94 3.87 27.62
CA LYS A 335 -14.10 3.99 26.42
C LYS A 335 -14.82 3.46 25.18
N ARG A 336 -14.49 4.02 24.01
CA ARG A 336 -14.98 3.59 22.70
C ARG A 336 -13.83 2.97 21.91
N TYR A 337 -14.00 1.73 21.51
CA TYR A 337 -13.06 1.01 20.67
C TYR A 337 -13.60 0.97 19.25
N LEU A 338 -12.77 1.37 18.29
CA LEU A 338 -13.13 1.31 16.88
C LEU A 338 -12.32 0.19 16.21
N PHE A 339 -13.04 -0.71 15.56
CA PHE A 339 -12.49 -1.78 14.73
C PHE A 339 -12.99 -1.58 13.30
N ASP A 340 -12.11 -1.62 12.33
CA ASP A 340 -12.41 -1.45 10.91
C ASP A 340 -11.95 -2.72 10.20
N VAL A 341 -12.92 -3.54 9.79
CA VAL A 341 -12.70 -4.81 9.07
C VAL A 341 -12.78 -4.51 7.59
N ASN A 342 -11.73 -4.87 6.86
CA ASN A 342 -11.53 -4.53 5.47
C ASN A 342 -11.28 -5.79 4.65
N TYR A 343 -11.79 -5.76 3.43
CA TYR A 343 -11.58 -6.76 2.41
C TYR A 343 -11.13 -6.04 1.13
N ALA A 344 -10.16 -6.60 0.42
CA ALA A 344 -9.73 -6.11 -0.88
C ALA A 344 -9.46 -7.25 -1.83
N LEU A 345 -9.82 -7.03 -3.10
CA LEU A 345 -9.57 -7.93 -4.20
C LEU A 345 -8.98 -7.13 -5.35
N THR A 346 -7.87 -7.61 -5.90
CA THR A 346 -7.16 -6.97 -7.01
C THR A 346 -7.31 -7.83 -8.26
N TYR A 347 -7.49 -7.22 -9.41
CA TYR A 347 -7.46 -7.84 -10.72
C TYR A 347 -6.15 -7.47 -11.40
N GLU A 348 -5.26 -8.44 -11.53
CA GLU A 348 -3.98 -8.30 -12.21
C GLU A 348 -4.20 -8.40 -13.72
N SER A 349 -4.18 -7.27 -14.42
CA SER A 349 -4.57 -7.22 -15.84
C SER A 349 -3.60 -7.97 -16.74
N SER A 350 -2.31 -8.03 -16.36
CA SER A 350 -1.28 -8.75 -17.11
C SER A 350 -1.41 -10.27 -17.04
N ALA A 351 -1.86 -10.78 -15.89
CA ALA A 351 -2.05 -12.21 -15.65
C ALA A 351 -3.51 -12.67 -15.84
N GLY A 352 -4.44 -11.73 -16.01
CA GLY A 352 -5.86 -12.00 -16.24
C GLY A 352 -6.57 -12.66 -15.06
N LEU A 353 -6.10 -12.42 -13.83
CA LEU A 353 -6.54 -13.15 -12.63
C LEU A 353 -6.81 -12.23 -11.42
N TRP A 354 -7.64 -12.71 -10.50
CA TRP A 354 -7.99 -12.00 -9.27
C TRP A 354 -7.04 -12.39 -8.14
N ASN A 355 -6.11 -11.49 -7.82
CA ASN A 355 -5.00 -11.72 -6.90
C ASN A 355 -4.38 -10.38 -6.45
N PRO A 356 -4.05 -10.17 -5.17
CA PRO A 356 -4.39 -10.99 -4.00
C PRO A 356 -5.85 -10.85 -3.59
N LEU A 357 -6.29 -11.82 -2.78
CA LEU A 357 -7.38 -11.64 -1.83
C LEU A 357 -6.78 -11.21 -0.49
N SER A 358 -7.20 -10.05 0.02
CA SER A 358 -6.70 -9.48 1.27
C SER A 358 -7.82 -9.26 2.28
N LEU A 359 -7.57 -9.63 3.52
CA LEU A 359 -8.42 -9.34 4.67
C LEU A 359 -7.60 -8.64 5.74
N GLY A 360 -8.15 -7.56 6.29
CA GLY A 360 -7.44 -6.73 7.25
C GLY A 360 -8.34 -6.22 8.35
N VAL A 361 -7.77 -6.11 9.55
CA VAL A 361 -8.40 -5.46 10.69
C VAL A 361 -7.49 -4.33 11.13
N ARG A 362 -8.08 -3.16 11.36
CA ARG A 362 -7.37 -2.02 11.93
C ARG A 362 -8.24 -1.31 12.95
N GLY A 363 -7.62 -0.55 13.84
CA GLY A 363 -8.37 0.11 14.89
C GLY A 363 -7.49 0.98 15.76
N PHE A 364 -8.08 1.50 16.82
CA PHE A 364 -7.35 2.23 17.84
C PHE A 364 -7.79 1.86 19.25
N ILE A 365 -6.86 1.99 20.17
CA ILE A 365 -7.03 1.85 21.61
C ILE A 365 -6.87 3.25 22.22
N PRO A 366 -7.93 3.85 22.79
CA PRO A 366 -7.92 5.20 23.36
C PRO A 366 -7.37 5.26 24.80
#